data_AF-A0A7X8L4M8-F1
#
_entry.id   AF-A0A7X8L4M8-F1
#
_cell.length_a   1.000
_cell.length_b   1.000
_cell.length_c   1.000
_cell.angle_alpha   90.00
_cell.angle_beta   90.00
_cell.angle_gamma   90.00
#
_symmetry.space_group_name_H-M   'P 1'
#
loop_
_entity.id
_entity.type
_entity.pdbx_description
1 polymer ?
#
loop_
_entity_poly.entity_id
_entity_poly.type
_entity_poly.pdbx_seq_one_letter_code
_entity_poly.pdbx_strand_id
1 'polypeptide(L)'
;METLLGFRDVIKGAFQAMQTELNHATGITEEDIIESMALKHTVPSDTLTHSPGTVSDKTANTAIGYRKRLENENIALITELTKELMSLKLIIDKLEIGLNSLSETQKSIIDARYFQKLDWYTALDKLAADKMFLSKYQAQNLRREAIEKLMQITRITVAQYETIMRLIN
;
A
#
# COMPACT_ATOMS: atom_id res chain seq x y z
N MET A 1 4.60 -3.30 15.29
CA MET A 1 3.41 -4.09 14.88
C MET A 1 2.12 -3.46 15.39
N GLU A 2 1.98 -3.22 16.69
CA GLU A 2 0.77 -2.61 17.28
C GLU A 2 0.37 -1.30 16.61
N THR A 3 1.35 -0.41 16.37
CA THR A 3 1.14 0.84 15.63
C THR A 3 0.57 0.61 14.24
N LEU A 4 1.13 -0.34 13.48
CA LEU A 4 0.64 -0.69 12.14
C LEU A 4 -0.80 -1.22 12.15
N LEU A 5 -1.17 -2.00 13.17
CA LEU A 5 -2.55 -2.46 13.33
C LEU A 5 -3.51 -1.28 13.55
N GLY A 6 -3.11 -0.29 14.36
CA GLY A 6 -3.90 0.91 14.62
C GLY A 6 -4.07 1.82 13.39
N PHE A 7 -3.13 1.78 12.44
CA PHE A 7 -3.19 2.53 11.18
C PHE A 7 -3.73 1.72 10.00
N ARG A 8 -4.17 0.47 10.19
CA ARG A 8 -4.62 -0.40 9.08
C ARG A 8 -5.62 0.28 8.16
N ASP A 9 -6.66 0.88 8.71
CA ASP A 9 -7.74 1.49 7.90
C ASP A 9 -7.29 2.79 7.23
N VAL A 10 -6.35 3.52 7.85
CA VAL A 10 -5.70 4.69 7.24
C VAL A 10 -4.85 4.26 6.04
N ILE A 11 -4.07 3.19 6.17
CA ILE A 11 -3.26 2.62 5.08
C ILE A 11 -4.16 2.18 3.92
N LYS A 12 -5.29 1.53 4.22
CA LYS A 12 -6.28 1.14 3.20
C LYS A 12 -6.92 2.35 2.52
N GLY A 13 -7.29 3.38 3.28
CA GLY A 13 -7.83 4.62 2.74
C GLY A 13 -6.84 5.35 1.84
N ALA A 14 -5.57 5.46 2.27
CA ALA A 14 -4.50 6.05 1.48
C ALA A 14 -4.28 5.30 0.16
N PHE A 15 -4.27 3.97 0.20
CA PHE A 15 -4.19 3.13 -1.01
C PHE A 15 -5.36 3.42 -1.97
N GLN A 16 -6.60 3.46 -1.48
CA GLN A 16 -7.78 3.72 -2.31
C GLN A 16 -7.77 5.13 -2.93
N ALA A 17 -7.34 6.13 -2.16
CA ALA A 17 -7.21 7.50 -2.65
C ALA A 17 -6.16 7.59 -3.77
N MET A 18 -4.95 7.07 -3.54
CA MET A 18 -3.88 7.04 -4.55
C MET A 18 -4.28 6.23 -5.78
N GLN A 19 -5.00 5.12 -5.61
CA GLN A 19 -5.48 4.31 -6.73
C GLN A 19 -6.49 5.09 -7.57
N THR A 20 -7.38 5.86 -6.93
CA THR A 20 -8.36 6.72 -7.61
C THR A 20 -7.65 7.85 -8.37
N GLU A 21 -6.66 8.49 -7.76
CA GLU A 21 -5.85 9.54 -8.40
C GLU A 21 -5.08 9.00 -9.60
N LEU A 22 -4.46 7.82 -9.46
CA LEU A 22 -3.77 7.15 -10.56
C LEU A 22 -4.74 6.86 -11.70
N ASN A 23 -5.90 6.25 -11.41
CA ASN A 23 -6.91 5.93 -12.42
C ASN A 23 -7.40 7.19 -13.16
N HIS A 24 -7.58 8.31 -12.46
CA HIS A 24 -7.93 9.59 -13.08
C HIS A 24 -6.79 10.18 -13.93
N ALA A 25 -5.54 10.07 -13.47
CA ALA A 25 -4.37 10.61 -14.16
C ALA A 25 -4.01 9.81 -15.43
N THR A 26 -4.38 8.53 -15.47
CA THR A 26 -3.91 7.59 -16.50
C THR A 26 -5.02 7.08 -17.41
N GLY A 27 -6.26 6.95 -16.93
CA GLY A 27 -7.32 6.20 -17.62
C GLY A 27 -7.02 4.68 -17.71
N ILE A 28 -6.04 4.19 -16.94
CA ILE A 28 -5.44 2.85 -17.02
C ILE A 28 -6.08 1.93 -15.97
N THR A 29 -6.36 0.69 -16.35
CA THR A 29 -7.01 -0.34 -15.52
C THR A 29 -5.99 -1.20 -14.75
N GLU A 30 -6.43 -2.01 -13.77
CA GLU A 30 -5.54 -2.89 -12.97
C GLU A 30 -4.68 -3.83 -13.83
N GLU A 31 -5.21 -4.30 -14.97
CA GLU A 31 -4.50 -5.16 -15.94
C GLU A 31 -3.28 -4.46 -16.55
N ASP A 32 -3.43 -3.18 -16.89
CA ASP A 32 -2.40 -2.38 -17.57
C ASP A 32 -1.25 -2.02 -16.63
N ILE A 33 -1.50 -1.94 -15.31
CA ILE A 33 -0.46 -1.73 -14.29
C ILE A 33 0.46 -2.95 -14.22
N ILE A 34 -0.11 -4.17 -14.29
CA ILE A 34 0.64 -5.42 -14.32
C ILE A 34 1.39 -5.57 -15.66
N GLU A 35 0.75 -5.19 -16.77
CA GLU A 35 1.36 -5.21 -18.10
C GLU A 35 2.53 -4.22 -18.22
N SER A 36 2.40 -3.00 -17.71
CA SER A 36 3.48 -2.01 -17.71
C SER A 36 4.69 -2.42 -16.86
N MET A 37 4.47 -3.23 -15.82
CA MET A 37 5.54 -3.85 -15.03
C MET A 37 6.26 -4.96 -15.81
N ALA A 38 5.54 -5.76 -16.58
CA ALA A 38 6.13 -6.81 -17.40
C ALA A 38 6.96 -6.22 -18.57
N LEU A 39 6.49 -5.11 -19.14
CA LEU A 39 7.12 -4.46 -20.29
C LEU A 39 8.37 -3.64 -19.94
N LYS A 40 8.53 -3.17 -18.69
CA LYS A 40 9.75 -2.46 -18.24
C LYS A 40 11.01 -3.33 -18.20
N HIS A 41 10.90 -4.65 -18.37
CA HIS A 41 12.04 -5.58 -18.46
C HIS A 41 12.58 -5.82 -19.87
N THR A 42 11.95 -5.24 -20.91
CA THR A 42 12.43 -5.37 -22.29
C THR A 42 12.65 -3.99 -22.87
N VAL A 43 13.88 -3.49 -22.76
CA VAL A 43 14.37 -2.40 -23.60
C VAL A 43 15.07 -3.04 -24.80
N PRO A 44 14.55 -2.95 -26.04
CA PRO A 44 15.37 -3.25 -27.21
C PRO A 44 16.32 -2.08 -27.42
N SER A 45 17.60 -2.36 -27.20
CA SER A 45 18.73 -1.55 -27.62
C SER A 45 18.78 -1.46 -29.15
N ASP A 46 18.95 -0.23 -29.65
CA ASP A 46 19.37 0.17 -31.00
C ASP A 46 18.55 -0.27 -32.22
N THR A 47 18.14 0.70 -33.05
CA THR A 47 18.62 0.84 -34.44
C THR A 47 18.06 2.10 -35.16
N LEU A 48 19.01 2.96 -35.58
CA LEU A 48 19.18 3.57 -36.92
C LEU A 48 18.28 4.72 -37.47
N THR A 49 19.00 5.83 -37.72
CA THR A 49 19.20 6.53 -39.01
C THR A 49 18.39 7.76 -39.47
N HIS A 50 19.21 8.80 -39.77
CA HIS A 50 19.13 9.86 -40.80
C HIS A 50 18.27 11.12 -40.56
N SER A 51 18.95 12.27 -40.65
CA SER A 51 18.43 13.63 -40.83
C SER A 51 18.45 13.98 -42.32
N PRO A 52 17.44 14.70 -42.86
CA PRO A 52 17.72 16.08 -43.28
C PRO A 52 16.52 17.05 -43.16
N GLY A 53 16.80 18.35 -43.00
CA GLY A 53 15.92 19.43 -43.44
C GLY A 53 15.35 20.35 -42.35
N THR A 54 16.01 21.48 -42.15
CA THR A 54 15.61 22.60 -41.29
C THR A 54 14.36 23.35 -41.77
N VAL A 55 13.35 23.47 -40.91
CA VAL A 55 12.55 24.70 -40.75
C VAL A 55 12.51 25.00 -39.25
N SER A 56 13.27 26.02 -38.83
CA SER A 56 13.41 26.40 -37.43
C SER A 56 12.18 27.19 -36.98
N ASP A 57 11.12 26.47 -36.64
CA ASP A 57 9.99 27.04 -35.92
C ASP A 57 10.30 26.99 -34.42
N LYS A 58 11.09 27.97 -33.95
CA LYS A 58 11.57 28.02 -32.55
C LYS A 58 10.40 27.99 -31.55
N THR A 59 9.22 28.46 -31.95
CA THR A 59 8.00 28.41 -31.14
C THR A 59 7.42 27.00 -31.09
N ALA A 60 7.32 26.30 -32.24
CA ALA A 60 6.87 24.91 -32.28
C ALA A 60 7.84 23.95 -31.59
N ASN A 61 9.16 24.14 -31.75
CA ASN A 61 10.17 23.31 -31.11
C ASN A 61 10.20 23.51 -29.58
N THR A 62 9.92 24.73 -29.11
CA THR A 62 9.75 25.03 -27.69
C THR A 62 8.46 24.41 -27.15
N ALA A 63 7.33 24.49 -27.88
CA ALA A 63 6.07 23.85 -27.49
C ALA A 63 6.16 22.31 -27.48
N ILE A 64 6.87 21.71 -28.45
CA ILE A 64 7.17 20.27 -28.47
C ILE A 64 8.08 19.90 -27.29
N GLY A 65 9.08 20.74 -26.98
CA GLY A 65 9.94 20.57 -25.80
C GLY A 65 9.16 20.63 -24.48
N TYR A 66 8.25 21.61 -24.34
CA TYR A 66 7.38 21.71 -23.16
C TYR A 66 6.40 20.56 -23.06
N ARG A 67 5.79 20.12 -24.17
CA ARG A 67 4.89 18.97 -24.18
C ARG A 67 5.61 17.67 -23.84
N LYS A 68 6.79 17.43 -24.42
CA LYS A 68 7.62 16.26 -24.11
C LYS A 68 8.12 16.30 -22.65
N ARG A 69 8.42 17.50 -22.13
CA ARG A 69 8.79 17.69 -20.73
C ARG A 69 7.61 17.45 -19.78
N LEU A 70 6.43 17.98 -20.09
CA LEU A 70 5.17 17.72 -19.38
C LEU A 70 4.82 16.22 -19.41
N GLU A 71 5.00 15.56 -20.55
CA GLU A 71 4.74 14.13 -20.73
C GLU A 71 5.76 13.28 -19.95
N ASN A 72 7.05 13.64 -19.97
CA ASN A 72 8.08 13.00 -19.17
C ASN A 72 7.87 13.22 -17.66
N GLU A 73 7.50 14.44 -17.25
CA GLU A 73 7.17 14.78 -15.86
C GLU A 73 5.93 14.00 -15.41
N ASN A 74 4.91 13.86 -16.27
CA ASN A 74 3.73 13.06 -15.99
C ASN A 74 4.08 11.55 -15.86
N ILE A 75 4.90 11.01 -16.76
CA ILE A 75 5.38 9.61 -16.68
C ILE A 75 6.19 9.37 -15.40
N ALA A 76 7.02 10.34 -14.99
CA ALA A 76 7.78 10.26 -13.76
C ALA A 76 6.86 10.26 -12.52
N LEU A 77 5.85 11.14 -12.49
CA LEU A 77 4.86 11.20 -11.41
C LEU A 77 4.03 9.91 -11.33
N ILE A 78 3.53 9.42 -12.47
CA ILE A 78 2.80 8.13 -12.56
C ILE A 78 3.68 6.98 -12.06
N THR A 79 4.96 6.95 -12.45
CA THR A 79 5.90 5.92 -12.02
C THR A 79 6.11 5.96 -10.51
N GLU A 80 6.22 7.15 -9.90
CA GLU A 80 6.42 7.27 -8.46
C GLU A 80 5.16 6.88 -7.68
N LEU A 81 3.99 7.39 -8.07
CA LEU A 81 2.70 6.99 -7.50
C LEU A 81 2.49 5.47 -7.55
N THR A 82 2.87 4.84 -8.66
CA THR A 82 2.77 3.38 -8.84
C THR A 82 3.64 2.63 -7.83
N LYS A 83 4.87 3.10 -7.55
CA LYS A 83 5.75 2.47 -6.54
C LYS A 83 5.19 2.62 -5.12
N GLU A 84 4.64 3.79 -4.80
CA GLU A 84 4.02 4.06 -3.51
C GLU A 84 2.80 3.16 -3.30
N LEU A 85 1.94 3.04 -4.32
CA LEU A 85 0.79 2.12 -4.34
C LEU A 85 1.21 0.66 -4.13
N MET A 86 2.25 0.20 -4.83
CA MET A 86 2.78 -1.15 -4.64
C MET A 86 3.29 -1.39 -3.22
N SER A 87 3.96 -0.40 -2.65
CA SER A 87 4.47 -0.48 -1.27
C SER A 87 3.32 -0.59 -0.26
N LEU A 88 2.27 0.22 -0.42
CA LEU A 88 1.07 0.15 0.40
C LEU A 88 0.33 -1.19 0.23
N LYS A 89 0.12 -1.63 -1.02
CA LYS A 89 -0.56 -2.90 -1.33
C LYS A 89 0.15 -4.10 -0.71
N LEU A 90 1.47 -4.17 -0.88
CA LEU A 90 2.28 -5.25 -0.31
C LEU A 90 2.09 -5.36 1.21
N ILE A 91 1.95 -4.23 1.90
CA ILE A 91 1.83 -4.23 3.35
C ILE A 91 0.41 -4.56 3.79
N ILE A 92 -0.61 -4.06 3.07
CA ILE A 92 -1.99 -4.49 3.26
C ILE A 92 -2.07 -6.02 3.14
N ASP A 93 -1.48 -6.60 2.10
CA ASP A 93 -1.50 -8.04 1.85
C ASP A 93 -0.78 -8.82 2.96
N LYS A 94 0.40 -8.35 3.36
CA LYS A 94 1.13 -8.94 4.50
C LYS A 94 0.30 -8.91 5.78
N LEU A 95 -0.36 -7.79 6.08
CA LEU A 95 -1.23 -7.65 7.25
C LEU A 95 -2.42 -8.60 7.17
N GLU A 96 -3.08 -8.72 6.01
CA GLU A 96 -4.21 -9.63 5.82
C GLU A 96 -3.81 -11.09 5.96
N ILE A 97 -2.69 -11.50 5.36
CA ILE A 97 -2.11 -12.84 5.54
C ILE A 97 -1.82 -13.11 7.01
N GLY A 98 -1.20 -12.15 7.69
CA GLY A 98 -0.91 -12.23 9.12
C GLY A 98 -2.18 -12.41 9.94
N LEU A 99 -3.19 -11.56 9.73
CA LEU A 99 -4.47 -11.61 10.45
C LEU A 99 -5.19 -12.93 10.19
N ASN A 100 -5.22 -13.41 8.94
CA ASN A 100 -5.86 -14.67 8.56
C ASN A 100 -5.25 -15.89 9.24
N SER A 101 -3.96 -15.81 9.60
CA SER A 101 -3.25 -16.88 10.32
C SER A 101 -3.60 -17.00 11.81
N LEU A 102 -4.24 -15.98 12.40
CA LEU A 102 -4.60 -15.98 13.82
C LEU A 102 -5.79 -16.92 14.09
N SER A 103 -5.88 -17.45 15.32
CA SER A 103 -7.08 -18.17 15.74
C SER A 103 -8.27 -17.21 15.84
N GLU A 104 -9.49 -17.73 15.81
CA GLU A 104 -10.70 -16.90 15.88
C GLU A 104 -10.71 -16.02 17.13
N THR A 105 -10.36 -16.59 18.28
CA THR A 105 -10.26 -15.84 19.55
C THR A 105 -9.21 -14.74 19.48
N GLN A 106 -8.06 -15.00 18.86
CA GLN A 106 -7.02 -13.98 18.67
C GLN A 106 -7.49 -12.87 17.73
N LYS A 107 -8.17 -13.21 16.63
CA LYS A 107 -8.75 -12.24 15.70
C LYS A 107 -9.74 -11.33 16.42
N SER A 108 -10.68 -11.88 17.18
CA SER A 108 -11.68 -11.09 17.92
C SER A 108 -11.03 -10.16 18.95
N ILE A 109 -9.97 -10.61 19.63
CA ILE A 109 -9.21 -9.75 20.57
C ILE A 109 -8.50 -8.61 19.82
N ILE A 110 -7.84 -8.90 18.68
CA ILE A 110 -7.16 -7.89 17.87
C ILE A 110 -8.16 -6.88 17.31
N ASP A 111 -9.29 -7.34 16.78
CA ASP A 111 -10.35 -6.50 16.25
C ASP A 111 -10.92 -5.55 17.31
N ALA A 112 -11.32 -6.07 18.47
CA ALA A 112 -11.83 -5.25 19.58
C ALA A 112 -10.81 -4.19 20.04
N ARG A 113 -9.53 -4.57 20.13
CA ARG A 113 -8.49 -3.70 20.70
C ARG A 113 -7.91 -2.67 19.74
N TYR A 114 -7.71 -3.03 18.46
CA TYR A 114 -6.99 -2.18 17.51
C TYR A 114 -7.88 -1.56 16.44
N PHE A 115 -8.91 -2.27 15.99
CA PHE A 115 -9.79 -1.78 14.93
C PHE A 115 -10.95 -0.99 15.53
N GLN A 116 -11.59 -1.54 16.57
CA GLN A 116 -12.68 -0.87 17.28
C GLN A 116 -12.19 0.05 18.41
N LYS A 117 -10.91 -0.05 18.78
CA LYS A 117 -10.26 0.78 19.81
C LYS A 117 -10.97 0.73 21.18
N LEU A 118 -11.62 -0.39 21.50
CA LEU A 118 -12.32 -0.59 22.77
C LEU A 118 -11.33 -0.74 23.91
N ASP A 119 -11.66 -0.25 25.10
CA ASP A 119 -10.91 -0.56 26.33
C ASP A 119 -11.04 -2.05 26.72
N TRP A 120 -10.24 -2.51 27.69
CA TRP A 120 -10.23 -3.93 28.06
C TRP A 120 -11.55 -4.42 28.67
N TYR A 121 -12.30 -3.58 29.38
CA TYR A 121 -13.56 -4.00 29.98
C TYR A 121 -14.62 -4.19 28.90
N THR A 122 -14.82 -3.17 28.05
CA THR A 122 -15.77 -3.24 26.93
C THR A 122 -15.41 -4.35 25.93
N ALA A 123 -14.12 -4.57 25.67
CA ALA A 123 -13.68 -5.65 24.80
C ALA A 123 -14.02 -7.04 25.39
N LEU A 124 -13.84 -7.24 26.70
CA LEU A 124 -14.16 -8.51 27.35
C LEU A 124 -15.67 -8.75 27.39
N ASP A 125 -16.48 -7.72 27.63
CA ASP A 125 -17.94 -7.83 27.60
C ASP A 125 -18.43 -8.25 26.21
N LYS A 126 -17.86 -7.65 25.15
CA LYS A 126 -18.15 -8.04 23.77
C LYS A 126 -17.74 -9.49 23.47
N LEU A 127 -16.54 -9.89 23.87
CA LEU A 127 -16.07 -11.26 23.69
C LEU A 127 -16.94 -12.27 24.44
N ALA A 128 -17.40 -11.93 25.64
CA ALA A 128 -18.33 -12.76 26.41
C ALA A 128 -19.69 -12.91 25.71
N ALA A 129 -20.20 -11.85 25.07
CA ALA A 129 -21.41 -11.90 24.25
C ALA A 129 -21.26 -12.87 23.06
N ASP A 130 -20.06 -12.94 22.48
CA ASP A 130 -19.67 -13.89 21.44
C ASP A 130 -19.30 -15.29 22.00
N LYS A 131 -19.66 -15.57 23.26
CA LYS A 131 -19.40 -16.83 23.99
C LYS A 131 -17.91 -17.13 24.22
N MET A 132 -17.04 -16.13 24.12
CA MET A 132 -15.61 -16.22 24.43
C MET A 132 -15.34 -15.69 25.83
N PHE A 133 -15.52 -16.54 26.84
CA PHE A 133 -15.30 -16.18 28.24
C PHE A 133 -13.82 -16.24 28.59
N LEU A 134 -13.19 -15.07 28.71
CA LEU A 134 -11.77 -14.92 29.02
C LEU A 134 -11.58 -13.99 30.22
N SER A 135 -10.65 -14.33 31.09
CA SER A 135 -10.12 -13.36 32.05
C SER A 135 -9.29 -12.29 31.32
N LYS A 136 -9.16 -11.11 31.92
CA LYS A 136 -8.30 -10.03 31.41
C LYS A 136 -6.86 -10.52 31.15
N TYR A 137 -6.31 -11.32 32.06
CA TYR A 137 -4.96 -11.87 31.91
C TYR A 137 -4.85 -12.81 30.69
N GLN A 138 -5.81 -13.72 30.50
CA GLN A 138 -5.84 -14.62 29.34
C GLN A 138 -5.96 -13.83 28.03
N ALA A 139 -6.86 -12.85 27.96
CA ALA A 139 -7.03 -12.03 26.77
C ALA A 139 -5.78 -11.22 26.43
N GLN A 140 -5.10 -10.66 27.43
CA GLN A 140 -3.81 -9.98 27.26
C GLN A 140 -2.71 -10.92 26.77
N ASN A 141 -2.68 -12.15 27.29
CA ASN A 141 -1.71 -13.14 26.87
C ASN A 141 -1.93 -13.59 25.42
N LEU A 142 -3.18 -13.89 25.06
CA LEU A 142 -3.56 -14.22 23.68
C LEU A 142 -3.28 -13.07 22.70
N ARG A 143 -3.51 -11.81 23.12
CA ARG A 143 -3.13 -10.62 22.36
C ARG A 143 -1.62 -10.58 22.09
N ARG A 144 -0.81 -10.84 23.12
CA ARG A 144 0.66 -10.86 23.00
C ARG A 144 1.10 -11.94 22.00
N GLU A 145 0.61 -13.16 22.17
CA GLU A 145 0.91 -14.28 21.26
C GLU A 145 0.49 -13.97 19.82
N ALA A 146 -0.67 -13.35 19.63
CA ALA A 146 -1.13 -12.91 18.32
C ALA A 146 -0.19 -11.90 17.69
N ILE A 147 0.30 -10.92 18.45
CA ILE A 147 1.23 -9.89 17.94
C ILE A 147 2.58 -10.49 17.58
N GLU A 148 3.11 -11.40 18.41
CA GLU A 148 4.35 -12.12 18.11
C GLU A 148 4.21 -12.95 16.83
N LYS A 149 3.09 -13.65 16.67
CA LYS A 149 2.78 -14.41 15.45
C LYS A 149 2.67 -13.51 14.22
N LEU A 150 2.00 -12.35 14.35
CA LEU A 150 1.92 -11.35 13.28
C LEU A 150 3.31 -10.84 12.89
N MET A 151 4.18 -10.54 13.86
CA MET A 151 5.54 -10.10 13.57
C MET A 151 6.33 -11.15 12.77
N GLN A 152 6.20 -12.43 13.12
CA GLN A 152 6.90 -13.52 12.43
C GLN A 152 6.39 -13.76 11.01
N ILE A 153 5.07 -13.73 10.81
CA ILE A 153 4.45 -14.07 9.52
C ILE A 153 4.54 -12.92 8.53
N THR A 154 4.21 -11.71 8.96
CA THR A 154 4.15 -10.55 8.06
C THR A 154 5.53 -10.13 7.54
N ARG A 155 6.60 -10.38 8.31
CA ARG A 155 7.98 -10.02 7.98
C ARG A 155 8.08 -8.58 7.44
N ILE A 156 7.38 -7.66 8.09
CA ILE A 156 7.44 -6.24 7.75
C ILE A 156 8.73 -5.69 8.33
N THR A 157 9.59 -5.16 7.45
CA THR A 157 10.87 -4.59 7.88
C THR A 157 10.68 -3.17 8.42
N VAL A 158 11.67 -2.67 9.17
CA VAL A 158 11.67 -1.28 9.67
C VAL A 158 11.62 -0.28 8.51
N ALA A 159 12.38 -0.53 7.43
CA ALA A 159 12.35 0.32 6.25
C ALA A 159 10.96 0.37 5.57
N GLN A 160 10.25 -0.77 5.52
CA GLN A 160 8.87 -0.81 5.02
C GLN A 160 7.92 -0.03 5.92
N TYR A 161 8.05 -0.17 7.24
CA TYR A 161 7.30 0.62 8.20
C TYR A 161 7.52 2.12 8.01
N GLU A 162 8.78 2.57 7.95
CA GLU A 162 9.13 3.97 7.78
C GLU A 162 8.61 4.56 6.47
N THR A 163 8.69 3.77 5.38
CA THR A 163 8.15 4.18 4.08
C THR A 163 6.66 4.45 4.18
N ILE A 164 5.89 3.56 4.80
CA ILE A 164 4.44 3.76 4.97
C ILE A 164 4.14 4.92 5.89
N MET A 165 4.84 5.03 7.02
CA MET A 165 4.61 6.13 7.96
C MET A 165 4.89 7.49 7.32
N ARG A 166 5.79 7.57 6.34
CA ARG A 166 6.01 8.79 5.53
C ARG A 166 4.86 9.07 4.56
N LEU A 167 4.22 8.02 4.03
CA LEU A 167 3.12 8.16 3.06
C LEU A 167 1.79 8.54 3.71
N ILE A 168 1.59 8.20 4.99
CA ILE A 168 0.32 8.43 5.70
C ILE A 168 0.33 9.62 6.68
N ASN A 169 1.49 10.23 6.93
CA ASN A 169 1.65 11.41 7.80
C ASN A 169 1.82 12.67 6.96
#